data_AF-A0A9D6Z246-F1
#
_entry.id   AF-A0A9D6Z246-F1
#
_cell.length_a   1.000
_cell.length_b   1.000
_cell.length_c   1.000
_cell.angle_alpha   90.00
_cell.angle_beta   90.00
_cell.angle_gamma   90.00
#
_symmetry.space_group_name_H-M   'P 1'
#
loop_
_entity.id
_entity.type
_entity.pdbx_description
1 polymer ?
#
loop_
_entity_poly.entity_id
_entity_poly.type
_entity_poly.pdbx_seq_one_letter_code
_entity_poly.pdbx_strand_id
1 'polypeptide(L)'
;MRHLLLIALALPLFAQEEVILNLRQSTPIKVPTRVDPPVQLKVTVRNVNDFLYSYRGSIKVDPTPDVRLGEIFGLDATGKTVNCTEVSTALKQLQEGLKSFRLKKAEGGYPSVPLDDSLAAWSKISSAFELVQSAANAGKCSLDGYKESYQQLATLLAKAAAGSHEYTFNATLPANGTVTVTIEEYYAGEPTEAGKRTFSFSTSSSQFFLSVGFLATQVQARSYDVVDVGVVKGTPAVPATGTTPAIPAVDDKTLKELRIQGTGRYRPAGMVLMNYKLPLKFLNWPGSGIALSAGTVYRPGTAGGSSAATNFGVFAGGSVHLWERFWITPGLHIGEFTDLPKGFSAANGLRVPDGYPSSFSGVNRWTTRFAVGITFRAADFKAATALLEAKPASSSTGSKPDPKAQGAAAPKASAK
;
A
#
# COMPACT_ATOMS: atom_id res chain seq x y z
N MET A 1 -27.76 -25.05 24.80
CA MET A 1 -26.37 -24.60 25.12
C MET A 1 -26.20 -23.18 24.59
N ARG A 2 -25.55 -22.27 25.34
CA ARG A 2 -25.19 -20.92 24.85
C ARG A 2 -23.66 -20.84 24.76
N HIS A 3 -23.11 -20.74 23.56
CA HIS A 3 -21.68 -20.45 23.39
C HIS A 3 -21.49 -18.93 23.31
N LEU A 4 -21.01 -18.35 24.41
CA LEU A 4 -20.60 -16.94 24.46
C LEU A 4 -19.21 -16.82 23.80
N LEU A 5 -19.16 -16.34 22.56
CA LEU A 5 -17.89 -16.16 21.85
C LEU A 5 -17.16 -14.93 22.42
N LEU A 6 -16.23 -15.18 23.34
CA LEU A 6 -15.35 -14.17 23.92
C LEU A 6 -14.31 -13.71 22.88
N ILE A 7 -14.70 -12.76 22.04
CA ILE A 7 -13.78 -12.05 21.15
C ILE A 7 -12.88 -11.16 22.01
N ALA A 8 -11.66 -11.61 22.26
CA ALA A 8 -10.65 -10.80 22.94
C ALA A 8 -10.29 -9.60 22.06
N LEU A 9 -10.77 -8.41 22.46
CA LEU A 9 -10.37 -7.12 21.89
C LEU A 9 -8.93 -6.80 22.30
N ALA A 10 -7.98 -7.46 21.62
CA ALA A 10 -6.60 -7.05 21.57
C ALA A 10 -6.52 -5.69 20.86
N LEU A 11 -6.69 -4.62 21.62
CA LEU A 11 -6.43 -3.26 21.16
C LEU A 11 -4.96 -3.21 20.69
N PRO A 12 -4.70 -2.94 19.40
CA PRO A 12 -3.34 -2.67 18.99
C PRO A 12 -2.92 -1.37 19.67
N LEU A 13 -1.97 -1.47 20.61
CA LEU A 13 -1.15 -0.33 21.00
C LEU A 13 -0.44 0.14 19.72
N PHE A 14 -1.00 1.17 19.10
CA PHE A 14 -0.39 1.88 17.99
C PHE A 14 0.87 2.57 18.52
N ALA A 15 1.96 1.81 18.60
CA ALA A 15 3.29 2.36 18.85
C ALA A 15 3.52 3.48 17.83
N GLN A 16 3.77 4.70 18.31
CA GLN A 16 4.01 5.83 17.41
C GLN A 16 5.17 5.46 16.48
N GLU A 17 4.91 5.53 15.18
CA GLU A 17 5.96 5.33 14.19
C GLU A 17 7.00 6.43 14.39
N GLU A 18 8.27 6.03 14.44
CA GLU A 18 9.40 6.90 14.74
C GLU A 18 10.48 6.63 13.71
N VAL A 19 11.00 7.69 13.11
CA VAL A 19 12.16 7.62 12.22
C VAL A 19 13.42 7.80 13.06
N ILE A 20 14.27 6.78 13.13
CA ILE A 20 15.54 6.83 13.86
C ILE A 20 16.68 6.92 12.85
N LEU A 21 17.42 8.02 12.91
CA LEU A 21 18.61 8.32 12.10
C LEU A 21 19.86 8.30 12.99
N ASN A 22 21.03 8.22 12.36
CA ASN A 22 22.31 8.20 13.07
C ASN A 22 23.37 8.88 12.21
N LEU A 23 23.98 9.97 12.67
CA LEU A 23 24.94 10.75 11.87
C LEU A 23 26.20 9.96 11.50
N ARG A 24 26.52 8.89 12.25
CA ARG A 24 27.63 7.95 11.96
C ARG A 24 27.34 7.00 10.79
N GLN A 25 26.09 6.89 10.33
CA GLN A 25 25.65 5.94 9.30
C GLN A 25 25.08 6.70 8.09
N SER A 26 25.15 6.10 6.90
CA SER A 26 24.53 6.63 5.67
C SER A 26 23.08 6.20 5.48
N THR A 27 22.63 5.19 6.24
CA THR A 27 21.28 4.64 6.19
C THR A 27 20.50 4.92 7.49
N PRO A 28 19.17 5.10 7.43
CA PRO A 28 18.32 5.10 8.62
C PRO A 28 18.42 3.79 9.43
N ILE A 29 18.32 3.88 10.76
CA ILE A 29 18.21 2.71 11.64
C ILE A 29 16.79 2.13 11.59
N LYS A 30 15.77 3.01 11.60
CA LYS A 30 14.36 2.64 11.64
C LYS A 30 13.54 3.66 10.83
N VAL A 31 12.71 3.18 9.93
CA VAL A 31 11.76 3.96 9.13
C VAL A 31 10.47 3.17 8.95
N PRO A 32 9.29 3.82 8.88
CA PRO A 32 8.05 3.14 8.49
C PRO A 32 8.09 2.82 7.00
N THR A 33 7.88 1.55 6.64
CA THR A 33 7.88 1.09 5.25
C THR A 33 6.54 1.29 4.54
N ARG A 34 5.46 1.51 5.31
CA ARG A 34 4.08 1.67 4.83
C ARG A 34 3.41 2.79 5.61
N VAL A 35 2.90 3.82 4.93
CA VAL A 35 2.29 5.00 5.57
C VAL A 35 0.91 5.25 4.96
N ASP A 36 -0.16 5.03 5.72
CA ASP A 36 -1.55 5.19 5.26
C ASP A 36 -2.49 5.60 6.41
N PRO A 37 -3.05 6.83 6.46
CA PRO A 37 -2.80 8.01 5.61
C PRO A 37 -1.45 8.70 5.97
N PRO A 38 -1.11 9.91 5.47
CA PRO A 38 0.02 10.68 5.98
C PRO A 38 -0.03 10.88 7.52
N VAL A 39 1.14 10.76 8.17
CA VAL A 39 1.27 10.77 9.64
C VAL A 39 2.30 11.82 10.07
N GLN A 40 1.97 12.62 11.09
CA GLN A 40 2.98 13.36 11.86
C GLN A 40 3.72 12.40 12.78
N LEU A 41 5.03 12.30 12.62
CA LEU A 41 5.89 11.48 13.47
C LEU A 41 7.07 12.25 14.04
N LYS A 42 7.66 11.68 15.08
CA LYS A 42 8.93 12.11 15.64
C LYS A 42 10.07 11.54 14.81
N VAL A 43 10.99 12.40 14.41
CA VAL A 43 12.30 12.03 13.86
C VAL A 43 13.32 12.20 14.99
N THR A 44 14.05 11.13 15.31
CA THR A 44 15.10 11.10 16.34
C THR A 44 16.44 10.83 15.65
N VAL A 45 17.38 11.78 15.75
CA VAL A 45 18.72 11.70 15.18
C VAL A 45 19.71 11.41 16.30
N ARG A 46 20.44 10.29 16.20
CA ARG A 46 21.41 9.83 17.19
C ARG A 46 22.84 10.22 16.86
N ASN A 47 23.67 10.29 17.90
CA ASN A 47 25.10 10.64 17.83
C ASN A 47 25.34 12.04 17.26
N VAL A 48 24.55 13.01 17.70
CA VAL A 48 24.78 14.43 17.35
C VAL A 48 25.80 15.05 18.30
N ASN A 49 26.62 15.97 17.82
CA ASN A 49 27.65 16.63 18.63
C ASN A 49 27.14 17.95 19.22
N ASP A 50 26.28 17.82 20.23
CA ASP A 50 25.66 18.91 20.99
C ASP A 50 26.62 19.67 21.94
N PHE A 51 27.90 19.27 22.02
CA PHE A 51 28.95 20.09 22.64
C PHE A 51 29.26 21.36 21.85
N LEU A 52 29.21 21.28 20.51
CA LEU A 52 29.72 22.30 19.60
C LEU A 52 28.63 22.92 18.73
N TYR A 53 27.59 22.16 18.39
CA TYR A 53 26.67 22.52 17.33
C TYR A 53 25.20 22.49 17.73
N SER A 54 24.44 23.41 17.15
CA SER A 54 22.99 23.30 17.05
C SER A 54 22.61 22.58 15.76
N TYR A 55 21.55 21.79 15.80
CA TYR A 55 21.10 20.99 14.66
C TYR A 55 19.75 21.47 14.13
N ARG A 56 19.60 21.44 12.79
CA ARG A 56 18.34 21.74 12.11
C ARG A 56 17.94 20.57 11.23
N GLY A 57 16.88 19.88 11.63
CA GLY A 57 16.24 18.85 10.82
C GLY A 57 15.22 19.46 9.87
N SER A 58 15.22 18.97 8.63
CA SER A 58 14.15 19.23 7.67
C SER A 58 13.83 17.94 6.91
N ILE A 59 12.55 17.70 6.61
CA ILE A 59 12.17 16.71 5.61
C ILE A 59 11.91 17.46 4.31
N LYS A 60 12.74 17.19 3.30
CA LYS A 60 12.48 17.64 1.94
C LYS A 60 11.66 16.60 1.22
N VAL A 61 10.36 16.87 1.11
CA VAL A 61 9.58 16.50 -0.07
C VAL A 61 9.69 17.71 -1.00
N ASP A 62 10.18 17.54 -2.22
CA ASP A 62 10.39 18.67 -3.13
C ASP A 62 9.04 19.26 -3.61
N PRO A 63 8.85 20.60 -3.67
CA PRO A 63 9.79 21.73 -3.42
C PRO A 63 9.50 22.62 -2.17
N THR A 64 10.37 23.61 -1.91
CA THR A 64 10.72 24.29 -0.61
C THR A 64 10.43 25.82 -0.52
N PRO A 65 10.79 26.64 0.55
CA PRO A 65 11.50 26.46 1.87
C PRO A 65 10.75 27.16 3.09
N ASP A 66 11.22 27.74 4.25
CA ASP A 66 12.42 27.84 5.15
C ASP A 66 11.97 28.29 6.62
N VAL A 67 12.89 28.83 7.48
CA VAL A 67 12.78 29.70 8.68
C VAL A 67 12.80 29.11 10.14
N ARG A 68 12.98 29.97 11.16
CA ARG A 68 14.02 30.04 12.23
C ARG A 68 13.43 30.46 13.62
N LEU A 69 14.06 30.45 14.82
CA LEU A 69 15.30 29.90 15.46
C LEU A 69 15.19 30.07 17.02
N GLY A 70 16.09 29.42 17.80
CA GLY A 70 16.42 29.68 19.24
C GLY A 70 15.41 29.29 20.35
N GLU A 71 15.63 29.43 21.68
CA GLU A 71 16.82 29.42 22.60
C GLU A 71 16.35 29.78 24.07
N ILE A 72 16.96 29.49 25.26
CA ILE A 72 17.88 28.43 25.76
C ILE A 72 18.06 28.44 27.34
N PHE A 73 18.47 27.31 27.97
CA PHE A 73 19.04 27.07 29.35
C PHE A 73 18.26 27.19 30.71
N GLY A 74 18.84 26.54 31.75
CA GLY A 74 18.44 26.45 33.18
C GLY A 74 19.24 25.37 33.98
N LEU A 75 19.52 25.57 35.29
CA LEU A 75 20.45 24.79 36.16
C LEU A 75 20.11 24.87 37.68
N ASP A 76 20.56 23.88 38.49
CA ASP A 76 20.82 24.02 39.94
C ASP A 76 21.67 22.83 40.52
N ALA A 77 22.34 22.95 41.69
CA ALA A 77 23.29 21.92 42.19
C ALA A 77 23.65 21.91 43.72
N THR A 78 24.13 20.75 44.23
CA THR A 78 24.90 20.55 45.50
C THR A 78 25.81 19.32 45.37
N GLY A 79 26.94 19.12 46.08
CA GLY A 79 27.73 20.01 46.94
C GLY A 79 28.79 19.25 47.78
N LYS A 80 30.10 19.51 47.63
CA LYS A 80 31.19 19.01 48.50
C LYS A 80 32.48 19.87 48.39
N THR A 81 33.41 19.74 49.35
CA THR A 81 34.51 20.70 49.59
C THR A 81 35.87 20.32 49.00
N VAL A 82 36.64 21.32 48.51
CA VAL A 82 37.97 21.19 47.87
C VAL A 82 39.01 22.19 48.43
N ASN A 83 40.30 21.97 48.13
CA ASN A 83 41.49 22.70 48.62
C ASN A 83 42.09 23.63 47.52
N CYS A 84 42.56 24.83 47.88
CA CYS A 84 42.68 25.93 46.91
C CYS A 84 43.91 25.95 45.98
N THR A 85 45.01 25.29 46.33
CA THR A 85 46.22 25.32 45.47
C THR A 85 45.97 24.59 44.14
N GLU A 86 45.30 23.45 44.22
CA GLU A 86 44.94 22.57 43.10
C GLU A 86 43.97 23.27 42.12
N VAL A 87 43.06 24.09 42.66
CA VAL A 87 42.08 24.90 41.92
C VAL A 87 42.77 25.85 40.92
N SER A 88 43.91 26.44 41.29
CA SER A 88 44.64 27.36 40.41
C SER A 88 45.27 26.66 39.19
N THR A 89 45.68 25.40 39.35
CA THR A 89 46.21 24.56 38.27
C THR A 89 45.07 24.02 37.40
N ALA A 90 44.01 23.52 38.03
CA ALA A 90 42.80 23.07 37.35
C ALA A 90 42.14 24.20 36.54
N LEU A 91 42.11 25.44 37.05
CA LEU A 91 41.59 26.59 36.33
C LEU A 91 42.38 26.88 35.04
N LYS A 92 43.72 26.77 35.06
CA LYS A 92 44.56 26.92 33.86
C LYS A 92 44.33 25.78 32.87
N GLN A 93 44.28 24.54 33.35
CA GLN A 93 43.99 23.37 32.50
C GLN A 93 42.60 23.47 31.85
N LEU A 94 41.60 23.93 32.59
CA LEU A 94 40.25 24.20 32.10
C LEU A 94 40.24 25.35 31.09
N GLN A 95 40.91 26.48 31.35
CA GLN A 95 40.96 27.62 30.44
C GLN A 95 41.66 27.30 29.11
N GLU A 96 42.76 26.54 29.12
CA GLU A 96 43.39 26.05 27.88
C GLU A 96 42.50 25.00 27.20
N GLY A 97 41.94 24.07 27.97
CA GLY A 97 41.04 23.02 27.50
C GLY A 97 39.82 23.55 26.75
N LEU A 98 39.14 24.56 27.31
CA LEU A 98 37.98 25.22 26.71
C LEU A 98 38.30 25.96 25.39
N LYS A 99 39.58 26.17 25.04
CA LYS A 99 39.96 26.70 23.71
C LYS A 99 39.81 25.63 22.62
N SER A 100 39.92 24.34 22.94
CA SER A 100 39.73 23.27 21.94
C SER A 100 38.28 23.18 21.45
N PHE A 101 37.33 23.60 22.27
CA PHE A 101 35.91 23.73 21.91
C PHE A 101 35.58 25.02 21.13
N ARG A 102 36.58 25.87 20.84
CA ARG A 102 36.41 27.06 19.99
C ARG A 102 36.98 26.79 18.61
N LEU A 103 36.11 26.40 17.69
CA LEU A 103 36.47 26.15 16.30
C LEU A 103 36.98 27.43 15.63
N LYS A 104 38.00 27.28 14.77
CA LYS A 104 38.45 28.32 13.84
C LYS A 104 37.76 28.10 12.50
N LYS A 105 37.36 29.20 11.85
CA LYS A 105 36.80 29.17 10.49
C LYS A 105 37.93 28.96 9.48
N ALA A 106 37.80 27.94 8.65
CA ALA A 106 38.63 27.69 7.46
C ALA A 106 38.00 28.38 6.23
N GLU A 107 38.64 28.28 5.06
CA GLU A 107 38.14 28.90 3.82
C GLU A 107 36.74 28.39 3.41
N GLY A 108 36.42 27.12 3.69
CA GLY A 108 35.11 26.53 3.43
C GLY A 108 34.06 26.70 4.54
N GLY A 109 34.42 27.27 5.70
CA GLY A 109 33.52 27.48 6.84
C GLY A 109 34.05 26.89 8.15
N TYR A 110 33.15 26.54 9.08
CA TYR A 110 33.55 25.82 10.29
C TYR A 110 33.61 24.31 10.02
N PRO A 111 34.65 23.60 10.50
CA PRO A 111 34.75 22.15 10.35
C PRO A 111 33.67 21.44 11.17
N SER A 112 33.22 20.28 10.68
CA SER A 112 32.39 19.33 11.43
C SER A 112 33.31 18.38 12.21
N VAL A 113 33.14 18.32 13.53
CA VAL A 113 33.97 17.54 14.46
C VAL A 113 33.13 16.37 15.00
N PRO A 114 33.61 15.11 14.91
CA PRO A 114 32.93 13.97 15.49
C PRO A 114 32.61 14.12 16.99
N LEU A 115 31.46 13.57 17.40
CA LEU A 115 31.06 13.49 18.80
C LEU A 115 32.12 12.79 19.68
N ASP A 116 32.76 11.72 19.18
CA ASP A 116 33.82 11.02 19.91
C ASP A 116 35.02 11.92 20.21
N ASP A 117 35.42 12.78 19.28
CA ASP A 117 36.54 13.70 19.46
C ASP A 117 36.20 14.79 20.50
N SER A 118 34.92 15.19 20.57
CA SER A 118 34.45 16.16 21.57
C SER A 118 34.29 15.54 22.96
N LEU A 119 33.86 14.27 23.06
CA LEU A 119 33.91 13.47 24.28
C LEU A 119 35.36 13.22 24.74
N ALA A 120 36.27 12.94 23.80
CA ALA A 120 37.70 12.76 24.07
C ALA A 120 38.43 14.07 24.40
N ALA A 121 37.91 15.22 23.97
CA ALA A 121 38.35 16.54 24.43
C ALA A 121 37.80 16.86 25.83
N TRP A 122 36.53 16.52 26.10
CA TRP A 122 35.88 16.78 27.39
C TRP A 122 36.49 15.94 28.52
N SER A 123 36.71 14.64 28.31
CA SER A 123 37.30 13.75 29.32
C SER A 123 38.64 14.28 29.86
N LYS A 124 39.49 14.86 28.99
CA LYS A 124 40.78 15.48 29.36
C LYS A 124 40.67 16.70 30.29
N ILE A 125 39.49 17.33 30.37
CA ILE A 125 39.26 18.59 31.11
C ILE A 125 38.19 18.45 32.21
N SER A 126 37.43 17.37 32.19
CA SER A 126 36.30 17.08 33.10
C SER A 126 36.69 17.14 34.59
N SER A 127 37.78 16.48 34.99
CA SER A 127 38.28 16.51 36.37
C SER A 127 38.74 17.90 36.81
N ALA A 128 39.31 18.69 35.90
CA ALA A 128 39.66 20.08 36.16
C ALA A 128 38.41 20.97 36.30
N PHE A 129 37.36 20.71 35.51
CA PHE A 129 36.06 21.35 35.68
C PHE A 129 35.42 21.02 37.04
N GLU A 130 35.34 19.74 37.43
CA GLU A 130 34.77 19.31 38.71
C GLU A 130 35.48 19.96 39.92
N LEU A 131 36.82 20.03 39.88
CA LEU A 131 37.64 20.62 40.92
C LEU A 131 37.45 22.14 41.02
N VAL A 132 37.32 22.84 39.88
CA VAL A 132 37.04 24.28 39.84
C VAL A 132 35.59 24.60 40.25
N GLN A 133 34.61 23.83 39.78
CA GLN A 133 33.19 24.01 40.08
C GLN A 133 32.91 23.79 41.58
N SER A 134 33.48 22.75 42.18
CA SER A 134 33.34 22.48 43.62
C SER A 134 34.00 23.55 44.49
N ALA A 135 35.15 24.09 44.06
CA ALA A 135 35.79 25.22 44.75
C ALA A 135 35.00 26.53 44.63
N ALA A 136 34.42 26.82 43.45
CA ALA A 136 33.53 27.95 43.21
C ALA A 136 32.28 27.87 44.11
N ASN A 137 31.59 26.73 44.08
CA ASN A 137 30.40 26.48 44.88
C ASN A 137 30.67 26.51 46.40
N ALA A 138 31.92 26.28 46.82
CA ALA A 138 32.32 26.36 48.22
C ALA A 138 32.74 27.77 48.67
N GLY A 139 32.97 28.72 47.76
CA GLY A 139 33.39 30.09 48.06
C GLY A 139 34.76 30.23 48.75
N LYS A 140 35.60 29.19 48.74
CA LYS A 140 36.82 29.11 49.57
C LYS A 140 38.08 29.70 48.95
N CYS A 141 38.08 29.89 47.64
CA CYS A 141 39.26 30.25 46.86
C CYS A 141 38.93 31.45 45.98
N SER A 142 39.83 32.44 45.89
CA SER A 142 39.62 33.51 44.91
C SER A 142 39.75 32.95 43.50
N LEU A 143 38.78 33.27 42.65
CA LEU A 143 38.69 32.79 41.27
C LEU A 143 38.96 33.93 40.27
N ASP A 144 39.89 34.82 40.63
CA ASP A 144 40.30 35.96 39.83
C ASP A 144 40.72 35.52 38.41
N GLY A 145 39.97 35.99 37.41
CA GLY A 145 40.15 35.61 36.00
C GLY A 145 39.27 34.46 35.50
N TYR A 146 38.57 33.72 36.37
CA TYR A 146 37.54 32.76 35.95
C TYR A 146 36.23 33.48 35.63
N LYS A 147 36.17 34.07 34.43
CA LYS A 147 35.00 34.81 33.94
C LYS A 147 33.77 33.90 33.92
N GLU A 148 32.62 34.47 34.25
CA GLU A 148 31.31 33.80 34.26
C GLU A 148 31.01 33.04 32.95
N SER A 149 31.42 33.58 31.80
CA SER A 149 31.27 32.92 30.50
C SER A 149 32.10 31.63 30.33
N TYR A 150 33.15 31.41 31.12
CA TYR A 150 33.83 30.11 31.21
C TYR A 150 33.13 29.14 32.16
N GLN A 151 32.49 29.62 33.24
CA GLN A 151 31.64 28.80 34.12
C GLN A 151 30.43 28.28 33.35
N GLN A 152 29.70 29.18 32.70
CA GLN A 152 28.57 28.87 31.84
C GLN A 152 28.99 27.83 30.80
N LEU A 153 29.97 28.14 29.93
CA LEU A 153 30.44 27.24 28.87
C LEU A 153 30.86 25.86 29.39
N ALA A 154 31.67 25.78 30.44
CA ALA A 154 32.09 24.49 30.98
C ALA A 154 30.92 23.65 31.51
N THR A 155 29.92 24.32 32.12
CA THR A 155 28.68 23.64 32.57
C THR A 155 27.81 23.19 31.40
N LEU A 156 27.81 23.92 30.26
CA LEU A 156 27.13 23.47 29.04
C LEU A 156 27.76 22.19 28.49
N LEU A 157 29.09 22.15 28.41
CA LEU A 157 29.85 20.99 27.92
C LEU A 157 29.71 19.80 28.88
N ALA A 158 29.67 20.02 30.19
CA ALA A 158 29.35 18.98 31.18
C ALA A 158 27.94 18.42 31.00
N LYS A 159 26.95 19.29 30.72
CA LYS A 159 25.57 18.87 30.45
C LYS A 159 25.42 18.11 29.13
N ALA A 160 26.16 18.52 28.08
CA ALA A 160 26.25 17.78 26.83
C ALA A 160 26.88 16.39 27.05
N ALA A 161 28.00 16.30 27.78
CA ALA A 161 28.68 15.04 28.08
C ALA A 161 27.85 14.00 28.86
N ALA A 162 26.83 14.45 29.61
CA ALA A 162 25.88 13.59 30.31
C ALA A 162 24.55 13.40 29.53
N GLY A 163 24.44 13.97 28.33
CA GLY A 163 23.26 13.91 27.48
C GLY A 163 23.11 12.58 26.73
N SER A 164 21.97 12.40 26.06
CA SER A 164 21.74 11.25 25.17
C SER A 164 22.36 11.42 23.78
N HIS A 165 22.88 12.61 23.46
CA HIS A 165 23.35 13.00 22.12
C HIS A 165 22.30 12.71 21.03
N GLU A 166 21.03 12.99 21.34
CA GLU A 166 19.87 12.88 20.44
C GLU A 166 19.27 14.25 20.10
N TYR A 167 19.11 14.54 18.81
CA TYR A 167 18.31 15.67 18.32
C TYR A 167 16.96 15.17 17.82
N THR A 168 15.86 15.83 18.19
CA THR A 168 14.51 15.38 17.82
C THR A 168 13.65 16.50 17.25
N PHE A 169 12.94 16.22 16.16
CA PHE A 169 11.98 17.14 15.55
C PHE A 169 10.76 16.39 15.00
N ASN A 170 9.63 17.07 14.87
CA ASN A 170 8.41 16.48 14.31
C ASN A 170 8.31 16.77 12.81
N ALA A 171 7.85 15.79 12.03
CA ALA A 171 7.62 15.95 10.60
C ALA A 171 6.46 15.09 10.10
N THR A 172 5.77 15.53 9.06
CA THR A 172 4.74 14.73 8.38
C THR A 172 5.37 13.89 7.28
N LEU A 173 5.20 12.56 7.31
CA LEU A 173 5.55 11.72 6.17
C LEU A 173 4.39 11.68 5.15
N PRO A 174 4.69 11.76 3.84
CA PRO A 174 3.72 11.43 2.80
C PRO A 174 3.38 9.93 2.87
N ALA A 175 2.24 9.55 2.29
CA ALA A 175 1.85 8.14 2.20
C ALA A 175 2.72 7.34 1.21
N ASN A 176 3.28 8.00 0.20
CA ASN A 176 4.04 7.36 -0.87
C ASN A 176 5.16 8.29 -1.35
N GLY A 177 6.28 7.70 -1.78
CA GLY A 177 7.40 8.39 -2.40
C GLY A 177 8.69 8.37 -1.57
N THR A 178 9.78 8.84 -2.18
CA THR A 178 11.09 8.94 -1.53
C THR A 178 11.15 10.19 -0.65
N VAL A 179 11.25 9.96 0.64
CA VAL A 179 11.45 10.96 1.68
C VAL A 179 12.94 11.21 1.82
N THR A 180 13.39 12.47 1.70
CA THR A 180 14.77 12.85 1.99
C THR A 180 14.82 13.73 3.23
N VAL A 181 15.34 13.19 4.33
CA VAL A 181 15.60 13.94 5.54
C VAL A 181 16.98 14.60 5.42
N THR A 182 17.04 15.92 5.57
CA THR A 182 18.28 16.68 5.60
C THR A 182 18.50 17.19 7.02
N ILE A 183 19.62 16.80 7.63
CA ILE A 183 20.10 17.32 8.90
C ILE A 183 21.25 18.28 8.60
N GLU A 184 21.19 19.48 9.14
CA GLU A 184 22.24 20.51 9.00
C GLU A 184 22.78 20.90 10.37
N GLU A 185 24.10 20.96 10.47
CA GLU A 185 24.87 21.25 11.68
C GLU A 185 25.43 22.68 11.64
N TYR A 186 25.12 23.47 12.67
CA TYR A 186 25.44 24.89 12.75
C TYR A 186 26.33 25.19 13.97
N TYR A 187 27.44 25.89 13.74
CA TYR A 187 28.32 26.43 14.78
C TYR A 187 28.12 27.94 14.90
N ALA A 188 27.81 28.44 16.10
CA ALA A 188 27.56 29.86 16.35
C ALA A 188 26.52 30.52 15.39
N GLY A 189 25.56 29.74 14.88
CA GLY A 189 24.54 30.19 13.92
C GLY A 189 24.94 30.14 12.45
N GLU A 190 26.20 29.85 12.11
CA GLU A 190 26.66 29.59 10.75
C GLU A 190 26.65 28.08 10.43
N PRO A 191 26.30 27.64 9.21
CA PRO A 191 26.39 26.23 8.82
C PRO A 191 27.86 25.78 8.75
N THR A 192 28.11 24.53 9.12
CA THR A 192 29.41 23.86 8.96
C THR A 192 29.60 23.35 7.53
N GLU A 193 30.86 23.20 7.12
CA GLU A 193 31.23 22.81 5.75
C GLU A 193 30.81 21.36 5.40
N ALA A 194 30.98 20.43 6.35
CA ALA A 194 30.75 19.00 6.15
C ALA A 194 29.58 18.42 6.97
N GLY A 195 28.92 19.22 7.81
CA GLY A 195 27.86 18.77 8.72
C GLY A 195 26.45 18.78 8.11
N LYS A 196 26.33 18.85 6.78
CA LYS A 196 25.08 18.60 6.05
C LYS A 196 24.97 17.12 5.68
N ARG A 197 24.01 16.42 6.28
CA ARG A 197 23.80 14.97 6.14
C ARG A 197 22.41 14.69 5.58
N THR A 198 22.32 13.90 4.52
CA THR A 198 21.05 13.48 3.91
C THR A 198 20.78 11.99 4.13
N PHE A 199 19.53 11.66 4.44
CA PHE A 199 19.03 10.29 4.59
C PHE A 199 17.79 10.13 3.71
N SER A 200 17.85 9.21 2.74
CA SER A 200 16.72 8.95 1.84
C SER A 200 16.13 7.56 2.10
N PHE A 201 14.80 7.48 2.15
CA PHE A 201 14.05 6.22 2.23
C PHE A 201 12.72 6.32 1.50
N SER A 202 12.20 5.20 1.00
CA SER A 202 10.92 5.17 0.30
C SER A 202 9.78 4.76 1.22
N THR A 203 8.74 5.60 1.28
CA THR A 203 7.44 5.24 1.85
C THR A 203 6.58 4.57 0.78
N SER A 204 5.79 3.56 1.16
CA SER A 204 4.81 2.94 0.27
C SER A 204 3.39 3.13 0.78
N SER A 205 2.48 3.51 -0.11
CA SER A 205 1.04 3.55 0.18
C SER A 205 0.38 2.31 -0.36
N SER A 206 -0.62 1.85 0.37
CA SER A 206 -1.56 0.80 -0.04
C SER A 206 -2.98 1.32 -0.22
N GLN A 207 -3.15 2.64 -0.35
CA GLN A 207 -4.42 3.23 -0.76
C GLN A 207 -4.85 2.70 -2.13
N PHE A 208 -3.92 2.59 -3.08
CA PHE A 208 -4.16 2.00 -4.39
C PHE A 208 -3.64 0.56 -4.48
N PHE A 209 -4.48 -0.37 -4.95
CA PHE A 209 -4.07 -1.76 -5.22
C PHE A 209 -5.02 -2.46 -6.20
N LEU A 210 -4.49 -3.47 -6.87
CA LEU A 210 -5.23 -4.32 -7.81
C LEU A 210 -5.95 -5.47 -7.08
N SER A 211 -7.13 -5.83 -7.55
CA SER A 211 -7.86 -7.03 -7.13
C SER A 211 -8.50 -7.75 -8.31
N VAL A 212 -8.60 -9.07 -8.23
CA VAL A 212 -9.10 -9.96 -9.28
C VAL A 212 -10.19 -10.88 -8.71
N GLY A 213 -11.18 -11.25 -9.50
CA GLY A 213 -12.23 -12.18 -9.05
C GLY A 213 -13.48 -12.22 -9.94
N PHE A 214 -14.63 -12.43 -9.30
CA PHE A 214 -15.88 -12.78 -9.96
C PHE A 214 -16.94 -11.67 -9.82
N LEU A 215 -17.74 -11.47 -10.87
CA LEU A 215 -18.87 -10.56 -10.92
C LEU A 215 -20.19 -11.35 -11.06
N ALA A 216 -21.12 -11.18 -10.14
CA ALA A 216 -22.51 -11.58 -10.31
C ALA A 216 -23.30 -10.40 -10.94
N THR A 217 -23.58 -10.48 -12.24
CA THR A 217 -24.11 -9.36 -13.04
C THR A 217 -25.50 -9.62 -13.63
N GLN A 218 -26.37 -8.60 -13.61
CA GLN A 218 -27.66 -8.59 -14.31
C GLN A 218 -27.57 -8.14 -15.79
N VAL A 219 -26.40 -7.69 -16.28
CA VAL A 219 -26.15 -7.56 -17.74
C VAL A 219 -26.30 -8.95 -18.34
N GLN A 220 -27.25 -9.15 -19.26
CA GLN A 220 -27.56 -10.46 -19.84
C GLN A 220 -26.44 -10.94 -20.78
N ALA A 221 -26.48 -12.21 -21.19
CA ALA A 221 -25.67 -12.75 -22.27
C ALA A 221 -26.48 -13.84 -22.97
N ARG A 222 -27.43 -13.41 -23.81
CA ARG A 222 -28.28 -14.33 -24.56
C ARG A 222 -27.49 -14.92 -25.72
N SER A 223 -27.68 -16.21 -25.97
CA SER A 223 -27.29 -16.89 -27.21
C SER A 223 -28.56 -17.35 -27.94
N TYR A 224 -28.47 -17.40 -29.27
CA TYR A 224 -29.60 -17.58 -30.18
C TYR A 224 -29.36 -18.79 -31.08
N ASP A 225 -30.30 -19.71 -31.06
CA ASP A 225 -30.18 -21.00 -31.74
C ASP A 225 -31.49 -21.34 -32.43
N VAL A 226 -31.44 -22.07 -33.54
CA VAL A 226 -32.63 -22.42 -34.33
C VAL A 226 -32.93 -23.88 -34.12
N VAL A 227 -34.08 -24.18 -33.55
CA VAL A 227 -34.51 -25.55 -33.24
C VAL A 227 -35.71 -25.91 -34.10
N ASP A 228 -35.66 -27.08 -34.72
CA ASP A 228 -36.81 -27.70 -35.36
C ASP A 228 -37.77 -28.22 -34.27
N VAL A 229 -38.96 -27.62 -34.15
CA VAL A 229 -39.94 -27.88 -33.08
C VAL A 229 -41.12 -28.76 -33.53
N GLY A 230 -41.14 -29.18 -34.79
CA GLY A 230 -42.12 -30.13 -35.33
C GLY A 230 -42.15 -30.12 -36.86
N VAL A 231 -43.03 -30.94 -37.44
CA VAL A 231 -43.29 -30.96 -38.88
C VAL A 231 -44.79 -30.83 -39.07
N VAL A 232 -45.23 -29.80 -39.81
CA VAL A 232 -46.59 -29.75 -40.37
C VAL A 232 -46.59 -30.68 -41.56
N LYS A 233 -47.17 -31.86 -41.38
CA LYS A 233 -47.30 -32.83 -42.47
C LYS A 233 -48.22 -32.30 -43.56
N GLY A 234 -47.82 -32.49 -44.80
CA GLY A 234 -48.70 -32.33 -45.95
C GLY A 234 -49.89 -33.27 -45.86
N THR A 235 -51.04 -32.85 -46.40
CA THR A 235 -52.11 -33.81 -46.69
C THR A 235 -51.58 -34.75 -47.79
N PRO A 236 -51.55 -36.09 -47.58
CA PRO A 236 -51.04 -37.01 -48.60
C PRO A 236 -51.81 -36.84 -49.90
N ALA A 237 -51.09 -36.72 -51.02
CA ALA A 237 -51.72 -36.69 -52.34
C ALA A 237 -52.40 -38.04 -52.60
N VAL A 238 -53.72 -38.08 -52.50
CA VAL A 238 -54.52 -39.27 -52.80
C VAL A 238 -54.37 -39.56 -54.31
N PRO A 239 -53.90 -40.75 -54.72
CA PRO A 239 -53.74 -41.07 -56.13
C PRO A 239 -55.12 -41.13 -56.81
N ALA A 240 -55.39 -40.16 -57.68
CA ALA A 240 -56.70 -39.96 -58.29
C ALA A 240 -57.01 -41.04 -59.35
N THR A 241 -57.70 -42.10 -58.94
CA THR A 241 -58.33 -43.09 -59.84
C THR A 241 -59.58 -42.51 -60.48
N GLY A 242 -59.41 -41.59 -61.43
CA GLY A 242 -60.48 -41.08 -62.28
C GLY A 242 -60.54 -39.55 -62.39
N THR A 243 -60.16 -39.04 -63.57
CA THR A 243 -60.59 -37.79 -64.25
C THR A 243 -60.65 -36.45 -63.50
N THR A 244 -60.27 -36.40 -62.22
CA THR A 244 -60.29 -35.20 -61.38
C THR A 244 -58.89 -34.57 -61.37
N PRO A 245 -58.73 -33.23 -61.46
CA PRO A 245 -57.42 -32.59 -61.41
C PRO A 245 -56.63 -32.97 -60.16
N ALA A 246 -55.35 -33.32 -60.34
CA ALA A 246 -54.47 -33.68 -59.23
C ALA A 246 -54.27 -32.48 -58.30
N ILE A 247 -54.68 -32.63 -57.03
CA ILE A 247 -54.36 -31.67 -55.98
C ILE A 247 -52.84 -31.73 -55.77
N PRO A 248 -52.10 -30.61 -55.88
CA PRO A 248 -50.66 -30.62 -55.69
C PRO A 248 -50.33 -31.06 -54.26
N ALA A 249 -49.34 -31.95 -54.13
CA ALA A 249 -48.80 -32.32 -52.83
C ALA A 249 -48.26 -31.07 -52.11
N VAL A 250 -48.62 -30.91 -50.85
CA VAL A 250 -47.99 -29.91 -49.97
C VAL A 250 -46.80 -30.59 -49.30
N ASP A 251 -45.59 -30.07 -49.50
CA ASP A 251 -44.41 -30.62 -48.85
C ASP A 251 -44.47 -30.48 -47.32
N ASP A 252 -43.96 -31.48 -46.61
CA ASP A 252 -43.84 -31.51 -45.14
C ASP A 252 -42.99 -30.32 -44.66
N LYS A 253 -43.60 -29.38 -43.92
CA LYS A 253 -42.93 -28.15 -43.46
C LYS A 253 -42.41 -28.29 -42.03
N THR A 254 -41.09 -28.36 -41.87
CA THR A 254 -40.42 -28.28 -40.57
C THR A 254 -40.62 -26.91 -39.94
N LEU A 255 -41.24 -26.87 -38.76
CA LEU A 255 -41.43 -25.67 -37.95
C LEU A 255 -40.16 -25.33 -37.20
N LYS A 256 -39.69 -24.08 -37.31
CA LYS A 256 -38.48 -23.59 -36.65
C LYS A 256 -38.79 -22.55 -35.59
N GLU A 257 -38.12 -22.64 -34.45
CA GLU A 257 -38.23 -21.68 -33.35
C GLU A 257 -36.86 -21.19 -32.89
N LEU A 258 -36.79 -19.89 -32.55
CA LEU A 258 -35.62 -19.22 -32.02
C LEU A 258 -35.45 -19.53 -30.53
N ARG A 259 -34.68 -20.57 -30.22
CA ARG A 259 -34.30 -20.92 -28.85
C ARG A 259 -33.37 -19.84 -28.27
N ILE A 260 -33.86 -19.11 -27.27
CA ILE A 260 -33.08 -18.13 -26.50
C ILE A 260 -32.48 -18.84 -25.28
N GLN A 261 -31.16 -18.87 -25.19
CA GLN A 261 -30.42 -19.32 -24.01
C GLN A 261 -29.86 -18.11 -23.23
N GLY A 262 -29.33 -18.32 -22.03
CA GLY A 262 -28.68 -17.24 -21.25
C GLY A 262 -29.65 -16.19 -20.66
N THR A 263 -30.91 -16.58 -20.45
CA THR A 263 -32.01 -15.72 -19.93
C THR A 263 -31.99 -15.50 -18.42
N GLY A 264 -31.06 -16.11 -17.68
CA GLY A 264 -30.96 -16.01 -16.23
C GLY A 264 -30.77 -14.57 -15.72
N ARG A 265 -31.43 -14.23 -14.59
CA ARG A 265 -31.43 -12.88 -14.01
C ARG A 265 -30.03 -12.39 -13.58
N TYR A 266 -29.16 -13.32 -13.19
CA TYR A 266 -27.76 -13.06 -12.85
C TYR A 266 -26.89 -14.08 -13.58
N ARG A 267 -25.71 -13.66 -14.03
CA ARG A 267 -24.65 -14.55 -14.56
C ARG A 267 -23.28 -14.22 -13.94
N PRO A 268 -22.36 -15.19 -13.88
CA PRO A 268 -20.96 -14.90 -13.60
C PRO A 268 -20.30 -14.18 -14.78
N ALA A 269 -19.31 -13.36 -14.44
CA ALA A 269 -18.22 -12.89 -15.30
C ALA A 269 -16.95 -12.78 -14.45
N GLY A 270 -15.78 -12.65 -15.08
CA GLY A 270 -14.54 -12.30 -14.37
C GLY A 270 -14.33 -10.78 -14.34
N MET A 271 -13.51 -10.30 -13.42
CA MET A 271 -13.16 -8.89 -13.31
C MET A 271 -11.72 -8.65 -12.83
N VAL A 272 -11.19 -7.47 -13.17
CA VAL A 272 -9.99 -6.89 -12.56
C VAL A 272 -10.31 -5.45 -12.16
N LEU A 273 -10.24 -5.15 -10.87
CA LEU A 273 -10.52 -3.82 -10.32
C LEU A 273 -9.25 -3.17 -9.75
N MET A 274 -9.06 -1.89 -10.05
CA MET A 274 -8.29 -1.00 -9.20
C MET A 274 -9.16 -0.58 -8.01
N ASN A 275 -8.57 -0.47 -6.84
CA ASN A 275 -9.25 -0.12 -5.60
C ASN A 275 -8.54 1.07 -4.95
N TYR A 276 -9.31 2.02 -4.41
CA TYR A 276 -8.83 3.16 -3.63
C TYR A 276 -9.41 3.11 -2.21
N LYS A 277 -8.58 2.75 -1.21
CA LYS A 277 -8.96 2.71 0.21
C LYS A 277 -9.22 4.11 0.72
N LEU A 278 -10.43 4.38 1.19
CA LEU A 278 -10.83 5.70 1.67
C LEU A 278 -10.15 5.99 3.02
N PRO A 279 -9.53 7.16 3.25
CA PRO A 279 -8.83 7.50 4.49
C PRO A 279 -9.77 7.85 5.68
N LEU A 280 -11.00 7.32 5.68
CA LEU A 280 -12.05 7.65 6.63
C LEU A 280 -11.92 6.79 7.90
N LYS A 281 -11.26 7.33 8.94
CA LYS A 281 -10.96 6.62 10.19
C LYS A 281 -12.17 5.98 10.89
N PHE A 282 -13.38 6.53 10.72
CA PHE A 282 -14.62 6.00 11.33
C PHE A 282 -15.28 4.86 10.53
N LEU A 283 -14.77 4.54 9.33
CA LEU A 283 -15.24 3.43 8.49
C LEU A 283 -14.18 2.33 8.30
N ASN A 284 -12.98 2.55 8.86
CA ASN A 284 -11.86 1.62 8.81
C ASN A 284 -11.58 1.04 10.20
N TRP A 285 -11.35 -0.25 10.24
CA TRP A 285 -11.27 -1.10 11.42
C TRP A 285 -9.93 -1.87 11.37
N PRO A 286 -9.44 -2.46 12.47
CA PRO A 286 -8.35 -3.43 12.40
C PRO A 286 -8.67 -4.55 11.39
N GLY A 287 -7.92 -4.60 10.29
CA GLY A 287 -8.11 -5.54 9.18
C GLY A 287 -9.23 -5.23 8.17
N SER A 288 -10.23 -4.41 8.52
CA SER A 288 -11.43 -4.18 7.67
C SER A 288 -11.60 -2.71 7.30
N GLY A 289 -12.36 -2.40 6.25
CA GLY A 289 -12.49 -1.00 5.80
C GLY A 289 -13.25 -0.83 4.50
N ILE A 290 -13.31 0.42 4.01
CA ILE A 290 -14.07 0.79 2.82
C ILE A 290 -13.15 1.38 1.74
N ALA A 291 -13.38 0.98 0.50
CA ALA A 291 -12.69 1.49 -0.68
C ALA A 291 -13.70 1.86 -1.79
N LEU A 292 -13.23 2.61 -2.79
CA LEU A 292 -13.90 2.75 -4.09
C LEU A 292 -13.19 1.85 -5.09
N SER A 293 -13.94 1.05 -5.85
CA SER A 293 -13.38 0.05 -6.74
C SER A 293 -13.93 0.21 -8.15
N ALA A 294 -13.05 0.26 -9.15
CA ALA A 294 -13.41 0.38 -10.56
C ALA A 294 -12.45 -0.39 -11.47
N GLY A 295 -12.95 -0.95 -12.57
CA GLY A 295 -12.10 -1.66 -13.53
C GLY A 295 -12.89 -2.45 -14.57
N THR A 296 -12.22 -3.41 -15.19
CA THR A 296 -12.71 -4.14 -16.36
C THR A 296 -13.44 -5.42 -15.99
N VAL A 297 -14.41 -5.78 -16.81
CA VAL A 297 -15.18 -7.02 -16.76
C VAL A 297 -14.95 -7.79 -18.04
N TYR A 298 -14.73 -9.09 -17.93
CA TYR A 298 -14.58 -10.01 -19.07
C TYR A 298 -15.46 -11.25 -18.87
N ARG A 299 -16.11 -11.74 -19.92
CA ARG A 299 -16.66 -13.11 -19.94
C ARG A 299 -15.71 -14.01 -20.74
N PRO A 300 -15.17 -15.11 -20.17
CA PRO A 300 -14.54 -16.15 -20.98
C PRO A 300 -15.58 -16.71 -21.97
N GLY A 301 -15.24 -16.70 -23.25
CA GLY A 301 -16.16 -17.10 -24.31
C GLY A 301 -16.55 -18.58 -24.20
N THR A 302 -17.84 -18.85 -24.22
CA THR A 302 -18.37 -20.22 -24.39
C THR A 302 -18.17 -20.66 -25.84
N ALA A 303 -17.11 -21.43 -26.09
CA ALA A 303 -16.88 -22.06 -27.40
C ALA A 303 -18.12 -22.87 -27.80
N GLY A 304 -18.63 -22.63 -29.02
CA GLY A 304 -19.88 -23.21 -29.53
C GLY A 304 -21.14 -22.34 -29.29
N GLY A 305 -21.07 -21.23 -28.57
CA GLY A 305 -22.19 -20.30 -28.40
C GLY A 305 -22.24 -19.19 -29.45
N SER A 306 -23.36 -19.05 -30.15
CA SER A 306 -23.66 -18.04 -31.20
C SER A 306 -23.69 -16.57 -30.75
N SER A 307 -23.27 -16.26 -29.51
CA SER A 307 -23.25 -14.91 -28.96
C SER A 307 -22.11 -14.09 -29.58
N ALA A 308 -22.40 -13.31 -30.62
CA ALA A 308 -21.44 -12.47 -31.35
C ALA A 308 -20.97 -11.20 -30.58
N ALA A 309 -21.21 -11.11 -29.26
CA ALA A 309 -20.69 -10.01 -28.44
C ALA A 309 -19.23 -10.21 -28.05
N THR A 310 -18.42 -9.17 -28.26
CA THR A 310 -17.14 -8.97 -27.58
C THR A 310 -17.40 -8.70 -26.12
N ASN A 311 -17.12 -9.66 -25.24
CA ASN A 311 -17.65 -9.62 -23.87
C ASN A 311 -16.82 -8.79 -22.90
N PHE A 312 -16.63 -7.51 -23.23
CA PHE A 312 -15.98 -6.51 -22.40
C PHE A 312 -17.02 -5.64 -21.68
N GLY A 313 -16.62 -5.08 -20.55
CA GLY A 313 -17.43 -4.15 -19.78
C GLY A 313 -16.60 -3.41 -18.73
N VAL A 314 -17.21 -2.42 -18.11
CA VAL A 314 -16.64 -1.63 -17.01
C VAL A 314 -17.54 -1.77 -15.79
N PHE A 315 -16.94 -2.03 -14.64
CA PHE A 315 -17.63 -2.11 -13.36
C PHE A 315 -17.08 -1.08 -12.38
N ALA A 316 -17.96 -0.41 -11.65
CA ALA A 316 -17.60 0.54 -10.59
C ALA A 316 -18.57 0.45 -9.41
N GLY A 317 -18.04 0.56 -8.19
CA GLY A 317 -18.84 0.49 -6.95
C GLY A 317 -18.04 0.85 -5.70
N GLY A 318 -18.75 1.02 -4.58
CA GLY A 318 -18.13 1.07 -3.26
C GLY A 318 -17.88 -0.36 -2.78
N SER A 319 -16.74 -0.61 -2.14
CA SER A 319 -16.35 -1.94 -1.67
C SER A 319 -16.03 -1.96 -0.17
N VAL A 320 -16.37 -3.08 0.47
CA VAL A 320 -16.00 -3.38 1.86
C VAL A 320 -14.95 -4.49 1.83
N HIS A 321 -13.88 -4.32 2.61
CA HIS A 321 -12.74 -5.22 2.62
C HIS A 321 -12.55 -5.95 3.96
N LEU A 322 -12.07 -7.19 3.90
CA LEU A 322 -11.69 -8.02 5.03
C LEU A 322 -10.22 -8.46 4.92
N TRP A 323 -9.49 -8.33 6.03
CA TRP A 323 -8.06 -8.61 6.22
C TRP A 323 -7.10 -8.05 5.13
N GLU A 324 -7.50 -6.97 4.45
CA GLU A 324 -6.83 -6.43 3.26
C GLU A 324 -6.50 -7.49 2.18
N ARG A 325 -7.36 -8.51 2.06
CA ARG A 325 -7.20 -9.68 1.17
C ARG A 325 -8.45 -10.08 0.41
N PHE A 326 -9.64 -9.71 0.88
CA PHE A 326 -10.94 -10.06 0.31
C PHE A 326 -11.84 -8.82 0.24
N TRP A 327 -12.58 -8.65 -0.86
CA TRP A 327 -13.49 -7.52 -1.09
C TRP A 327 -14.87 -8.00 -1.56
N ILE A 328 -15.90 -7.32 -1.09
CA ILE A 328 -17.25 -7.36 -1.66
C ILE A 328 -17.59 -5.96 -2.17
N THR A 329 -17.96 -5.87 -3.45
CA THR A 329 -18.21 -4.59 -4.14
C THR A 329 -19.61 -4.61 -4.77
N PRO A 330 -20.67 -4.09 -4.12
CA PRO A 330 -21.90 -3.71 -4.80
C PRO A 330 -21.66 -2.52 -5.75
N GLY A 331 -22.20 -2.57 -6.97
CA GLY A 331 -21.97 -1.50 -7.95
C GLY A 331 -22.76 -1.61 -9.24
N LEU A 332 -22.35 -0.82 -10.23
CA LEU A 332 -22.91 -0.78 -11.58
C LEU A 332 -21.94 -1.41 -12.58
N HIS A 333 -22.45 -2.33 -13.38
CA HIS A 333 -21.77 -2.89 -14.55
C HIS A 333 -22.37 -2.26 -15.81
N ILE A 334 -21.52 -1.59 -16.59
CA ILE A 334 -21.80 -1.10 -17.94
C ILE A 334 -21.14 -2.10 -18.90
N GLY A 335 -21.93 -2.86 -19.66
CA GLY A 335 -21.40 -3.95 -20.48
C GLY A 335 -22.18 -4.19 -21.77
N GLU A 336 -21.49 -4.79 -22.74
CA GLU A 336 -22.08 -5.28 -23.98
C GLU A 336 -22.96 -6.53 -23.71
N PHE A 337 -24.15 -6.57 -24.30
CA PHE A 337 -25.02 -7.73 -24.32
C PHE A 337 -25.67 -7.91 -25.70
N THR A 338 -25.90 -9.16 -26.10
CA THR A 338 -26.58 -9.47 -27.36
C THR A 338 -28.10 -9.50 -27.14
N ASP A 339 -28.80 -8.47 -27.62
CA ASP A 339 -30.26 -8.40 -27.65
C ASP A 339 -30.84 -9.20 -28.85
N LEU A 340 -32.16 -9.27 -28.95
CA LEU A 340 -32.85 -10.10 -29.95
C LEU A 340 -32.40 -9.78 -31.40
N PRO A 341 -32.33 -10.79 -32.30
CA PRO A 341 -32.13 -10.56 -33.73
C PRO A 341 -33.25 -9.68 -34.31
N LYS A 342 -32.90 -8.81 -35.26
CA LYS A 342 -33.84 -7.85 -35.85
C LYS A 342 -35.03 -8.58 -36.49
N GLY A 343 -36.25 -8.24 -36.03
CA GLY A 343 -37.51 -8.87 -36.46
C GLY A 343 -38.17 -9.72 -35.37
N PHE A 344 -37.39 -10.25 -34.41
CA PHE A 344 -37.91 -11.04 -33.30
C PHE A 344 -38.21 -10.17 -32.08
N SER A 345 -39.31 -10.46 -31.40
CA SER A 345 -39.73 -9.78 -30.16
C SER A 345 -40.42 -10.78 -29.24
N ALA A 346 -40.41 -10.52 -27.93
CA ALA A 346 -41.14 -11.36 -26.97
C ALA A 346 -42.68 -11.33 -27.17
N ALA A 347 -43.20 -10.38 -27.95
CA ALA A 347 -44.63 -10.25 -28.28
C ALA A 347 -44.99 -10.84 -29.66
N ASN A 348 -44.03 -10.90 -30.60
CA ASN A 348 -44.26 -11.35 -31.98
C ASN A 348 -44.10 -12.88 -32.15
N GLY A 349 -43.73 -13.58 -31.06
CA GLY A 349 -43.38 -14.99 -31.08
C GLY A 349 -41.94 -15.27 -31.48
N LEU A 350 -41.48 -16.50 -31.19
CA LEU A 350 -40.13 -16.97 -31.49
C LEU A 350 -40.05 -17.79 -32.79
N ARG A 351 -41.19 -18.02 -33.47
CA ARG A 351 -41.25 -18.81 -34.71
C ARG A 351 -40.44 -18.12 -35.81
N VAL A 352 -39.47 -18.86 -36.36
CA VAL A 352 -38.64 -18.42 -37.49
C VAL A 352 -39.44 -18.63 -38.78
N PRO A 353 -39.64 -17.59 -39.62
CA PRO A 353 -40.36 -17.76 -40.89
C PRO A 353 -39.56 -18.59 -41.91
N ASP A 354 -40.28 -19.29 -42.80
CA ASP A 354 -39.72 -20.02 -43.92
C ASP A 354 -38.76 -19.12 -44.74
N GLY A 355 -37.58 -19.63 -45.09
CA GLY A 355 -36.57 -18.91 -45.88
C GLY A 355 -35.58 -18.05 -45.09
N TYR A 356 -35.72 -17.91 -43.76
CA TYR A 356 -34.70 -17.28 -42.92
C TYR A 356 -33.41 -18.14 -42.80
N PRO A 357 -32.23 -17.52 -42.59
CA PRO A 357 -30.97 -18.24 -42.40
C PRO A 357 -31.01 -19.11 -41.14
N SER A 358 -30.28 -20.24 -41.17
CA SER A 358 -30.17 -21.18 -40.06
C SER A 358 -29.31 -20.68 -38.89
N SER A 359 -28.67 -19.53 -39.02
CA SER A 359 -27.89 -18.90 -37.94
C SER A 359 -28.32 -17.44 -37.75
N PHE A 360 -28.43 -17.04 -36.49
CA PHE A 360 -28.78 -15.68 -36.09
C PHE A 360 -27.68 -15.08 -35.22
N SER A 361 -27.08 -13.99 -35.68
CA SER A 361 -26.46 -13.01 -34.79
C SER A 361 -27.55 -12.13 -34.20
N GLY A 362 -27.61 -12.07 -32.86
CA GLY A 362 -28.41 -11.06 -32.18
C GLY A 362 -27.73 -9.69 -32.23
N VAL A 363 -28.47 -8.62 -31.88
CA VAL A 363 -27.95 -7.25 -31.98
C VAL A 363 -27.22 -6.88 -30.70
N ASN A 364 -25.91 -6.66 -30.79
CA ASN A 364 -25.12 -6.19 -29.65
C ASN A 364 -25.54 -4.78 -29.23
N ARG A 365 -25.69 -4.57 -27.93
CA ARG A 365 -26.12 -3.30 -27.30
C ARG A 365 -25.38 -3.11 -25.99
N TRP A 366 -25.23 -1.86 -25.57
CA TRP A 366 -24.71 -1.53 -24.24
C TRP A 366 -25.85 -1.40 -23.23
N THR A 367 -25.64 -1.82 -21.98
CA THR A 367 -26.59 -1.57 -20.90
C THR A 367 -25.89 -1.40 -19.54
N THR A 368 -26.49 -0.57 -18.69
CA THR A 368 -26.08 -0.40 -17.30
C THR A 368 -27.01 -1.22 -16.40
N ARG A 369 -26.43 -2.04 -15.52
CA ARG A 369 -27.17 -2.92 -14.60
C ARG A 369 -26.46 -3.02 -13.25
N PHE A 370 -27.23 -3.36 -12.21
CA PHE A 370 -26.64 -3.68 -10.91
C PHE A 370 -25.85 -5.00 -10.98
N ALA A 371 -24.73 -5.03 -10.27
CA ALA A 371 -23.90 -6.22 -10.13
C ALA A 371 -23.12 -6.20 -8.80
N VAL A 372 -22.67 -7.38 -8.36
CA VAL A 372 -21.84 -7.52 -7.14
C VAL A 372 -20.55 -8.22 -7.51
N GLY A 373 -19.42 -7.58 -7.21
CA GLY A 373 -18.08 -8.15 -7.30
C GLY A 373 -17.65 -8.84 -6.00
N ILE A 374 -16.91 -9.93 -6.15
CA ILE A 374 -16.15 -10.58 -5.08
C ILE A 374 -14.72 -10.75 -5.59
N THR A 375 -13.75 -10.06 -4.97
CA THR A 375 -12.35 -10.06 -5.42
C THR A 375 -11.33 -10.30 -4.31
N PHE A 376 -10.15 -10.73 -4.72
CA PHE A 376 -8.97 -10.96 -3.88
C PHE A 376 -7.82 -10.08 -4.35
N ARG A 377 -6.89 -9.72 -3.45
CA ARG A 377 -5.76 -8.84 -3.78
C ARG A 377 -4.82 -9.54 -4.76
N ALA A 378 -4.53 -8.90 -5.89
CA ALA A 378 -3.45 -9.30 -6.78
C ALA A 378 -2.13 -8.65 -6.33
N ALA A 379 -1.01 -9.34 -6.50
CA ALA A 379 0.31 -8.76 -6.24
C ALA A 379 0.68 -7.72 -7.31
N ASP A 380 0.42 -8.05 -8.58
CA ASP A 380 0.63 -7.21 -9.75
C ASP A 380 -0.34 -7.60 -10.88
N PHE A 381 -0.29 -6.89 -12.01
CA PHE A 381 -1.11 -7.18 -13.20
C PHE A 381 -0.81 -8.52 -13.87
N LYS A 382 0.44 -9.02 -13.80
CA LYS A 382 0.85 -10.30 -14.42
C LYS A 382 0.29 -11.48 -13.64
N ALA A 383 0.33 -11.42 -12.31
CA ALA A 383 -0.33 -12.36 -11.41
C ALA A 383 -1.86 -12.31 -11.56
N ALA A 384 -2.44 -11.13 -11.77
CA ALA A 384 -3.86 -11.00 -12.11
C ALA A 384 -4.19 -11.70 -13.43
N THR A 385 -3.47 -11.43 -14.53
CA THR A 385 -3.65 -12.08 -15.84
C THR A 385 -3.53 -13.60 -15.75
N ALA A 386 -2.51 -14.12 -15.05
CA ALA A 386 -2.32 -15.57 -14.85
C ALA A 386 -3.50 -16.23 -14.12
N LEU A 387 -4.18 -15.51 -13.21
CA LEU A 387 -5.41 -15.98 -12.56
C LEU A 387 -6.65 -15.93 -13.48
N LEU A 388 -6.64 -15.13 -14.56
CA LEU A 388 -7.71 -15.13 -15.57
C LEU A 388 -7.51 -16.26 -16.59
N GLU A 389 -6.24 -16.53 -16.94
CA GLU A 389 -5.82 -17.53 -17.92
C GLU A 389 -5.80 -18.97 -17.35
N ALA A 390 -5.86 -19.11 -16.03
CA ALA A 390 -5.99 -20.38 -15.33
C ALA A 390 -7.32 -21.09 -15.66
N LYS A 391 -7.35 -21.74 -16.82
CA LYS A 391 -8.45 -22.60 -17.29
C LYS A 391 -8.84 -23.57 -16.16
N PRO A 392 -10.11 -23.59 -15.71
CA PRO A 392 -10.54 -24.50 -14.65
C PRO A 392 -10.24 -25.94 -15.09
N ALA A 393 -9.57 -26.70 -14.22
CA ALA A 393 -9.26 -28.09 -14.49
C ALA A 393 -10.56 -28.84 -14.77
N SER A 394 -10.67 -29.44 -15.96
CA SER A 394 -11.86 -30.19 -16.36
C SER A 394 -12.04 -31.36 -15.40
N SER A 395 -13.06 -31.30 -14.55
CA SER A 395 -13.44 -32.43 -13.68
C SER A 395 -13.83 -33.61 -14.58
N SER A 396 -12.93 -34.57 -14.75
CA SER A 396 -13.15 -35.74 -15.59
C SER A 396 -14.30 -36.57 -15.01
N THR A 397 -15.43 -36.56 -15.71
CA THR A 397 -16.53 -37.50 -15.49
C THR A 397 -15.98 -38.92 -15.48
N GLY A 398 -16.31 -39.69 -14.44
CA GLY A 398 -15.59 -40.91 -14.07
C GLY A 398 -15.47 -41.93 -15.22
N SER A 399 -14.23 -42.21 -15.62
CA SER A 399 -13.91 -43.36 -16.46
C SER A 399 -14.25 -44.63 -15.70
N LYS A 400 -15.04 -45.52 -16.32
CA LYS A 400 -15.34 -46.86 -15.80
C LYS A 400 -14.01 -47.63 -15.59
N PRO A 401 -13.78 -48.29 -14.44
CA PRO A 401 -12.53 -49.00 -14.21
C PRO A 401 -12.45 -50.27 -15.06
N ASP A 402 -11.32 -50.46 -15.75
CA ASP A 402 -11.01 -51.68 -16.50
C ASP A 402 -9.81 -52.39 -15.85
N PRO A 403 -9.95 -53.63 -15.34
CA PRO A 403 -8.97 -54.18 -14.40
C PRO A 403 -7.90 -55.06 -15.06
N LYS A 404 -6.73 -54.46 -15.39
CA LYS A 404 -5.39 -55.13 -15.35
C LYS A 404 -4.23 -54.21 -15.80
N ALA A 405 -3.39 -53.80 -14.84
CA ALA A 405 -1.94 -53.60 -15.04
C ALA A 405 -1.25 -53.44 -13.66
N GLN A 406 -0.69 -54.51 -13.11
CA GLN A 406 0.30 -54.39 -12.03
C GLN A 406 1.67 -54.16 -12.66
N GLY A 407 2.36 -53.09 -12.26
CA GLY A 407 3.70 -52.75 -12.76
C GLY A 407 4.37 -51.75 -11.81
N ALA A 408 5.43 -52.19 -11.14
CA ALA A 408 6.04 -51.42 -10.04
C ALA A 408 7.10 -50.42 -10.53
N ALA A 409 7.13 -49.24 -9.90
CA ALA A 409 8.37 -48.59 -9.46
C ALA A 409 8.05 -47.45 -8.48
N ALA A 410 8.84 -47.33 -7.42
CA ALA A 410 8.82 -46.16 -6.52
C ALA A 410 10.26 -45.62 -6.37
N PRO A 411 10.51 -44.32 -6.58
CA PRO A 411 11.72 -43.65 -6.14
C PRO A 411 11.51 -42.94 -4.79
N LYS A 412 12.52 -43.09 -3.91
CA LYS A 412 12.56 -42.60 -2.53
C LYS A 412 12.49 -41.07 -2.44
N ALA A 413 11.96 -40.57 -1.34
CA ALA A 413 12.34 -39.24 -0.85
C ALA A 413 13.83 -39.25 -0.43
N SER A 414 14.51 -38.11 -0.63
CA SER A 414 15.79 -37.83 0.02
C SER A 414 15.77 -36.39 0.51
N ALA A 415 16.11 -36.20 1.79
CA ALA A 415 16.32 -34.87 2.36
C ALA A 415 17.80 -34.51 2.28
N LYS A 416 18.07 -33.23 2.04
CA LYS A 416 19.17 -32.47 2.66
C LYS A 416 18.89 -30.99 2.57
#